data_AF-A0A2V2VUE8-F1
#
_entry.id   AF-A0A2V2VUE8-F1
#
_cell.length_a   1.000
_cell.length_b   1.000
_cell.length_c   1.000
_cell.angle_alpha   90.00
_cell.angle_beta   90.00
_cell.angle_gamma   90.00
#
_symmetry.space_group_name_H-M   'P 1'
#
loop_
_entity.id
_entity.type
_entity.pdbx_description
1 polymer ?
#
loop_
_entity_poly.entity_id
_entity_poly.type
_entity_poly.pdbx_seq_one_letter_code
_entity_poly.pdbx_strand_id
1 'polypeptide(L)'
;MLRASRIHFCAINYSKATAHSGVAYYANVAWEGIRHVYHGFRLFFMNTSLAWKYSRQLKAGVALTRRERLLLESATKDLVRLVPFSFFIVVPFAELLLPVALKMFPDLIPSTFETKSQGRSRAFSAALGTLRARQRVMEYLSTTAFVSFTKEQQEVVRSCALGGSVNASQIKLIAPHFGRDGPLSVYKCPDSVALGLARTVGVFKSYHGFFPTKVIAPYMRRKVIRHYHKTREDDRLLRLEGLDDLTDEELIKANLVRGMRWTEDAETLRIQLEWWVSLGRDPDVPYNTLFWVKPTRFSLKESMRRLPLEQRRQMLGIQYLPEGVRGNLETLCETVDTVPTLGDDRIDADRILEKLEDLSAKTKSSDRDISFHDIQVSFGAYLTEANVKMMFERIRKGKTANESVTVSDVIDFIGSETHNSSHVVSTVFDAFDQGQGAKPITEATLISIGARCRGASKSSTDDASQKPTDSSSDGVKRK
;
A
#
# COMPACT_ATOMS: atom_id res chain seq x y z
N MET A 1 38.86 -11.44 28.66
CA MET A 1 38.01 -12.22 29.59
C MET A 1 36.57 -12.17 29.09
N LEU A 2 36.15 -13.24 28.42
CA LEU A 2 34.81 -13.44 27.87
C LEU A 2 33.82 -13.67 29.02
N ARG A 3 32.76 -12.85 29.12
CA ARG A 3 31.53 -13.23 29.85
C ARG A 3 30.41 -13.38 28.83
N ALA A 4 30.17 -14.62 28.47
CA ALA A 4 29.07 -15.05 27.62
C ALA A 4 27.74 -14.86 28.37
N SER A 5 26.98 -13.84 27.98
CA SER A 5 25.58 -13.70 28.37
C SER A 5 24.75 -14.65 27.50
N ARG A 6 24.47 -15.85 28.04
CA ARG A 6 23.53 -16.80 27.43
C ARG A 6 22.16 -16.16 27.34
N ILE A 7 21.73 -15.85 26.12
CA ILE A 7 20.35 -15.52 25.79
C ILE A 7 19.54 -16.82 25.98
N HIS A 8 18.81 -16.93 27.09
CA HIS A 8 17.79 -17.95 27.22
C HIS A 8 16.64 -17.59 26.28
N PHE A 9 16.57 -18.26 25.13
CA PHE A 9 15.32 -18.39 24.39
C PHE A 9 14.32 -19.09 25.30
N CYS A 10 13.38 -18.32 25.83
CA CYS A 10 12.21 -18.87 26.50
C CYS A 10 11.38 -19.55 25.40
N ALA A 11 11.51 -20.87 25.29
CA ALA A 11 10.61 -21.68 24.48
C ALA A 11 9.19 -21.36 24.93
N ILE A 12 8.39 -20.80 24.02
CA ILE A 12 6.95 -20.62 24.23
C ILE A 12 6.36 -22.03 24.23
N ASN A 13 6.25 -22.61 25.42
CA ASN A 13 5.40 -23.76 25.64
C ASN A 13 3.98 -23.30 25.27
N TYR A 14 3.46 -23.82 24.15
CA TYR A 14 2.03 -23.80 23.87
C TYR A 14 1.35 -24.62 24.97
N SER A 15 1.04 -23.95 26.09
CA SER A 15 0.16 -24.48 27.12
C SER A 15 -1.14 -24.87 26.44
N LYS A 16 -1.52 -26.14 26.60
CA LYS A 16 -2.83 -26.67 26.21
C LYS A 16 -3.90 -25.67 26.59
N ALA A 17 -4.70 -25.25 25.61
CA ALA A 17 -5.85 -24.39 25.80
C ALA A 17 -6.76 -25.01 26.86
N THR A 18 -6.66 -24.49 28.09
CA THR A 18 -7.62 -24.79 29.13
C THR A 18 -8.90 -24.07 28.76
N ALA A 19 -10.01 -24.79 28.77
CA ALA A 19 -11.34 -24.24 28.51
C ALA A 19 -11.65 -23.22 29.60
N HIS A 20 -11.27 -21.96 29.37
CA HIS A 20 -11.68 -20.85 30.22
C HIS A 20 -13.20 -20.72 30.12
N SER A 21 -13.88 -20.81 31.25
CA SER A 21 -15.29 -20.44 31.35
C SER A 21 -15.45 -19.01 30.79
N GLY A 22 -16.48 -18.77 29.97
CA GLY A 22 -16.67 -17.46 29.32
C GLY A 22 -16.62 -16.28 30.30
N VAL A 23 -17.06 -16.50 31.54
CA VAL A 23 -16.99 -15.53 32.65
C VAL A 23 -15.55 -15.14 33.01
N ALA A 24 -14.62 -16.09 33.06
CA ALA A 24 -13.21 -15.81 33.38
C ALA A 24 -12.50 -15.05 32.24
N TYR A 25 -12.91 -15.27 30.99
CA TYR A 25 -12.41 -14.50 29.84
C TYR A 25 -12.88 -13.04 29.92
N TYR A 26 -14.19 -12.80 30.11
CA TYR A 26 -14.71 -11.43 30.23
C TYR A 26 -14.16 -10.69 31.46
N ALA A 27 -13.94 -11.39 32.58
CA ALA A 27 -13.33 -10.80 33.77
C ALA A 27 -11.88 -10.34 33.52
N ASN A 28 -11.07 -11.14 32.80
CA ASN A 28 -9.71 -10.75 32.43
C ASN A 28 -9.69 -9.58 31.45
N VAL A 29 -10.55 -9.58 30.44
CA VAL A 29 -10.68 -8.45 29.50
C VAL A 29 -11.10 -7.16 30.22
N ALA A 30 -12.04 -7.26 31.16
CA ALA A 30 -12.46 -6.12 31.98
C ALA A 30 -11.32 -5.60 32.87
N TRP A 31 -10.58 -6.50 33.53
CA TRP A 31 -9.42 -6.14 34.36
C TRP A 31 -8.29 -5.49 33.55
N GLU A 32 -7.97 -6.02 32.37
CA GLU A 32 -7.01 -5.42 31.45
C GLU A 32 -7.46 -4.03 30.98
N GLY A 33 -8.74 -3.86 30.67
CA GLY A 33 -9.34 -2.56 30.31
C GLY A 33 -9.22 -1.53 31.43
N ILE A 34 -9.60 -1.91 32.66
CA ILE A 34 -9.50 -1.02 33.85
C ILE A 34 -8.05 -0.64 34.12
N ARG A 35 -7.13 -1.62 34.06
CA ARG A 35 -5.68 -1.36 34.21
C ARG A 35 -5.18 -0.37 33.16
N HIS A 36 -5.61 -0.52 31.90
CA HIS A 36 -5.24 0.38 30.81
C HIS A 36 -5.73 1.81 31.05
N VAL A 37 -6.99 1.95 31.47
CA VAL A 37 -7.59 3.24 31.84
C VAL A 37 -6.85 3.89 33.01
N TYR A 38 -6.53 3.13 34.06
CA TYR A 38 -5.82 3.62 35.23
C TYR A 38 -4.40 4.13 34.90
N HIS A 39 -3.61 3.34 34.17
CA HIS A 39 -2.29 3.78 33.74
C HIS A 39 -2.38 5.00 32.82
N GLY A 40 -3.37 5.05 31.94
CA GLY A 40 -3.57 6.18 31.05
C GLY A 40 -3.90 7.47 31.79
N PHE A 41 -4.78 7.40 32.78
CA PHE A 41 -5.15 8.55 33.60
C PHE A 41 -3.97 9.03 34.48
N ARG A 42 -3.18 8.11 35.04
CA ARG A 42 -1.97 8.45 35.81
C ARG A 42 -0.95 9.19 34.94
N LEU A 43 -0.70 8.71 33.73
CA LEU A 43 0.24 9.35 32.79
C LEU A 43 -0.27 10.73 32.34
N PHE A 44 -1.57 10.85 32.08
CA PHE A 44 -2.22 12.11 31.73
C PHE A 44 -2.09 13.17 32.83
N PHE A 45 -2.33 12.81 34.09
CA PHE A 45 -2.22 13.74 35.22
C PHE A 45 -0.78 14.23 35.42
N MET A 46 0.19 13.33 35.28
CA MET A 46 1.61 13.68 35.35
C MET A 46 2.00 14.67 34.24
N ASN A 47 1.61 14.39 32.99
CA ASN A 47 1.89 15.29 31.86
C ASN A 47 1.19 16.64 32.02
N THR A 48 -0.04 16.67 32.55
CA THR A 48 -0.81 17.89 32.77
C THR A 48 -0.19 18.77 33.85
N SER A 49 0.28 18.18 34.96
CA SER A 49 0.93 18.93 36.04
C SER A 49 2.27 19.52 35.58
N LEU A 50 3.06 18.79 34.79
CA LEU A 50 4.28 19.29 34.16
C LEU A 50 4.00 20.42 33.16
N ALA A 51 2.99 20.25 32.30
CA ALA A 51 2.58 21.28 31.36
C ALA A 51 2.16 22.58 32.06
N TRP A 52 1.47 22.48 33.20
CA TRP A 52 1.10 23.65 33.99
C TRP A 52 2.33 24.37 34.58
N LYS A 53 3.34 23.62 35.03
CA LYS A 53 4.63 24.17 35.47
C LYS A 53 5.34 24.92 34.33
N TYR A 54 5.49 24.30 33.15
CA TYR A 54 6.13 24.93 32.00
C TYR A 54 5.34 26.13 31.47
N SER A 55 4.00 26.07 31.51
CA SER A 55 3.14 27.21 31.16
C SER A 55 3.38 28.41 32.07
N ARG A 56 3.58 28.19 33.38
CA ARG A 56 3.93 29.25 34.33
C ARG A 56 5.33 29.83 34.06
N GLN A 57 6.31 28.98 33.76
CA GLN A 57 7.66 29.42 33.40
C GLN A 57 7.66 30.26 32.11
N LEU A 58 6.87 29.87 31.12
CA LEU A 58 6.72 30.65 29.88
C LEU A 58 6.09 32.02 30.15
N LYS A 59 5.08 32.10 31.03
CA LYS A 59 4.48 33.38 31.46
C LYS A 59 5.46 34.25 32.24
N ALA A 60 6.42 33.65 32.95
CA ALA A 60 7.50 34.36 33.63
C ALA A 60 8.65 34.79 32.69
N GLY A 61 8.55 34.50 31.39
CA GLY A 61 9.56 34.88 30.38
C GLY A 61 10.77 33.96 30.30
N VAL A 62 10.75 32.80 30.96
CA VAL A 62 11.84 31.81 30.89
C VAL A 62 11.78 31.08 29.55
N ALA A 63 12.93 30.99 28.87
CA ALA A 63 13.06 30.20 27.66
C ALA A 63 12.98 28.70 27.99
N LEU A 64 12.04 28.00 27.36
CA LEU A 64 11.89 26.55 27.49
C LEU A 64 12.82 25.82 26.52
N THR A 65 13.35 24.68 26.97
CA THR A 65 14.01 23.70 26.09
C THR A 65 13.01 23.10 25.10
N ARG A 66 13.51 22.50 24.03
CA ARG A 66 12.71 21.82 23.01
C ARG A 66 11.83 20.72 23.62
N ARG A 67 12.40 19.89 24.51
CA ARG A 67 11.68 18.80 25.19
C ARG A 67 10.50 19.34 26.01
N GLU A 68 10.73 20.38 26.80
CA GLU A 68 9.69 21.03 27.61
C GLU A 68 8.59 21.64 26.75
N ARG A 69 8.96 22.30 25.65
CA ARG A 69 8.02 22.87 24.68
C ARG A 69 7.14 21.80 24.03
N LEU A 70 7.73 20.68 23.61
CA LEU A 70 6.99 19.58 22.99
C LEU A 70 6.05 18.88 23.98
N LEU A 71 6.49 18.71 25.23
CA LEU A 71 5.65 18.18 26.30
C LEU A 71 4.46 19.10 26.59
N LEU A 72 4.71 20.41 26.73
CA LEU A 72 3.67 21.41 26.93
C LEU A 72 2.64 21.39 25.80
N GLU A 73 3.10 21.35 24.55
CA GLU A 73 2.21 21.35 23.39
C GLU A 73 1.37 20.06 23.32
N SER A 74 1.98 18.91 23.59
CA SER A 74 1.31 17.61 23.55
C SER A 74 0.26 17.50 24.66
N ALA A 75 0.62 17.87 25.89
CA ALA A 75 -0.30 17.88 27.01
C ALA A 75 -1.44 18.88 26.82
N THR A 76 -1.17 20.05 26.24
CA THR A 76 -2.22 21.04 25.92
C THR A 76 -3.18 20.49 24.87
N LYS A 77 -2.69 19.80 23.84
CA LYS A 77 -3.54 19.14 22.84
C LYS A 77 -4.41 18.06 23.48
N ASP A 78 -3.85 17.26 24.37
CA ASP A 78 -4.60 16.20 25.05
C ASP A 78 -5.66 16.77 25.98
N LEU A 79 -5.38 17.88 26.67
CA LEU A 79 -6.38 18.61 27.47
C LEU A 79 -7.51 19.18 26.61
N VAL A 80 -7.20 19.79 25.46
CA VAL A 80 -8.21 20.33 24.54
C VAL A 80 -9.08 19.22 23.95
N ARG A 81 -8.50 18.03 23.68
CA ARG A 81 -9.26 16.85 23.22
C ARG A 81 -10.18 16.28 24.30
N LEU A 82 -9.84 16.45 25.58
CA LEU A 82 -10.65 15.98 26.70
C LEU A 82 -11.92 16.80 26.89
N VAL A 83 -11.94 18.08 26.49
CA VAL A 83 -13.13 18.95 26.64
C VAL A 83 -14.36 18.37 25.93
N PRO A 84 -14.34 18.08 24.61
CA PRO A 84 -15.49 17.44 23.95
C PRO A 84 -15.73 16.00 24.43
N PHE A 85 -14.71 15.30 24.94
CA PHE A 85 -14.89 13.98 25.53
C PHE A 85 -15.67 14.05 26.86
N SER A 86 -15.42 15.07 27.69
CA SER A 86 -16.08 15.26 28.98
C SER A 86 -17.60 15.46 28.85
N PHE A 87 -18.07 16.03 27.73
CA PHE A 87 -19.49 16.14 27.41
C PHE A 87 -20.21 14.79 27.42
N PHE A 88 -19.57 13.73 26.91
CA PHE A 88 -20.16 12.38 26.87
C PHE A 88 -20.27 11.72 28.26
N ILE A 89 -19.46 12.16 29.23
CA ILE A 89 -19.50 11.68 30.62
C ILE A 89 -20.59 12.41 31.41
N VAL A 90 -20.75 13.72 31.18
CA VAL A 90 -21.69 14.57 31.94
C VAL A 90 -23.13 14.38 31.47
N VAL A 91 -23.36 14.17 30.18
CA VAL A 91 -24.71 14.02 29.61
C VAL A 91 -25.13 12.55 29.59
N PRO A 92 -26.18 12.15 30.34
CA PRO A 92 -26.66 10.78 30.30
C PRO A 92 -27.16 10.43 28.89
N PHE A 93 -26.95 9.17 28.46
CA PHE A 93 -27.24 8.67 27.09
C PHE A 93 -26.42 9.29 25.94
N ALA A 94 -25.53 10.25 26.19
CA ALA A 94 -24.62 10.76 25.16
C ALA A 94 -23.64 9.69 24.67
N GLU A 95 -23.38 8.64 25.45
CA GLU A 95 -22.59 7.47 25.05
C GLU A 95 -23.10 6.84 23.73
N LEU A 96 -24.42 6.88 23.48
CA LEU A 96 -25.02 6.42 22.23
C LEU A 96 -24.52 7.19 21.00
N LEU A 97 -24.05 8.43 21.18
CA LEU A 97 -23.47 9.26 20.12
C LEU A 97 -21.96 9.05 19.93
N LEU A 98 -21.26 8.34 20.84
CA LEU A 98 -19.81 8.07 20.70
C LEU A 98 -19.45 7.38 19.37
N PRO A 99 -20.18 6.36 18.87
CA PRO A 99 -19.85 5.74 17.58
C PRO A 99 -19.87 6.74 16.41
N VAL A 100 -20.83 7.67 16.42
CA VAL A 100 -20.94 8.74 15.42
C VAL A 100 -19.82 9.77 15.61
N ALA A 101 -19.56 10.17 16.85
CA ALA A 101 -18.50 11.13 17.19
C ALA A 101 -17.11 10.63 16.81
N LEU A 102 -16.80 9.35 17.01
CA LEU A 102 -15.53 8.73 16.62
C LEU A 102 -15.37 8.60 15.11
N LYS A 103 -16.48 8.37 14.39
CA LYS A 103 -16.48 8.36 12.92
C LYS A 103 -16.21 9.75 12.35
N MET A 104 -16.76 10.80 12.97
CA MET A 104 -16.59 12.19 12.54
C MET A 104 -15.24 12.78 13.00
N PHE A 105 -14.84 12.49 14.24
CA PHE A 105 -13.63 12.99 14.89
C PHE A 105 -12.78 11.82 15.36
N PRO A 106 -12.01 11.18 14.47
CA PRO A 106 -11.18 10.05 14.88
C PRO A 106 -10.14 10.47 15.93
N ASP A 107 -9.66 11.72 15.95
CA ASP A 107 -8.66 12.22 16.93
C ASP A 107 -9.26 12.59 18.31
N LEU A 108 -10.51 12.19 18.59
CA LEU A 108 -11.21 12.53 19.84
C LEU A 108 -10.67 11.76 21.05
N ILE A 109 -10.27 10.50 20.85
CA ILE A 109 -9.72 9.66 21.92
C ILE A 109 -8.22 9.92 22.03
N PRO A 110 -7.68 10.21 23.23
CA PRO A 110 -6.24 10.25 23.45
C PRO A 110 -5.64 8.91 23.06
N SER A 111 -4.47 8.89 22.42
CA SER A 111 -3.80 7.64 22.02
C SER A 111 -3.59 6.66 23.18
N THR A 112 -3.60 7.17 24.41
CA THR A 112 -3.51 6.40 25.66
C THR A 112 -4.70 5.46 25.91
N PHE A 113 -5.85 5.68 25.26
CA PHE A 113 -7.07 4.89 25.43
C PHE A 113 -7.45 4.09 24.16
N GLU A 114 -6.60 4.10 23.13
CA GLU A 114 -6.87 3.41 21.87
C GLU A 114 -6.41 1.94 21.92
N THR A 115 -7.28 1.01 21.52
CA THR A 115 -6.89 -0.41 21.44
C THR A 115 -5.93 -0.66 20.27
N LYS A 116 -5.06 -1.68 20.40
CA LYS A 116 -4.06 -2.01 19.36
C LYS A 116 -4.68 -2.28 17.99
N SER A 117 -5.87 -2.89 17.91
CA SER A 117 -6.55 -3.19 16.65
C SER A 117 -7.18 -1.95 16.01
N GLN A 118 -7.80 -1.07 16.80
CA GLN A 118 -8.40 0.17 16.32
C GLN A 118 -7.33 1.15 15.81
N GLY A 119 -6.21 1.26 16.52
CA GLY A 119 -5.06 2.05 16.06
C GLY A 119 -4.49 1.55 14.72
N ARG A 120 -4.47 0.23 14.49
CA ARG A 120 -3.96 -0.36 13.24
C ARG A 120 -4.78 0.03 12.01
N SER A 121 -6.10 -0.17 12.02
CA SER A 121 -6.95 0.13 10.86
C SER A 121 -6.93 1.62 10.49
N ARG A 122 -6.87 2.47 11.52
CA ARG A 122 -6.74 3.91 11.36
C ARG A 122 -5.38 4.31 10.78
N ALA A 123 -4.29 3.76 11.32
CA ALA A 123 -2.94 4.02 10.81
C ALA A 123 -2.84 3.63 9.34
N PHE A 124 -3.42 2.48 8.95
CA PHE A 124 -3.46 2.01 7.57
C PHE A 124 -4.23 2.96 6.63
N SER A 125 -5.47 3.31 6.98
CA SER A 125 -6.29 4.24 6.16
C SER A 125 -5.67 5.63 6.06
N ALA A 126 -5.05 6.11 7.14
CA ALA A 126 -4.28 7.35 7.14
C ALA A 126 -3.09 7.27 6.18
N ALA A 127 -2.28 6.21 6.29
CA ALA A 127 -1.12 5.96 5.44
C ALA A 127 -1.50 5.88 3.95
N LEU A 128 -2.53 5.10 3.58
CA LEU A 128 -3.02 5.02 2.20
C LEU A 128 -3.42 6.38 1.63
N GLY A 129 -4.16 7.18 2.41
CA GLY A 129 -4.54 8.50 1.95
C GLY A 129 -3.33 9.42 1.80
N THR A 130 -2.32 9.30 2.66
CA THR A 130 -1.07 10.06 2.57
C THR A 130 -0.24 9.63 1.35
N LEU A 131 -0.20 8.34 1.02
CA LEU A 131 0.44 7.83 -0.20
C LEU A 131 -0.23 8.39 -1.46
N ARG A 132 -1.56 8.32 -1.55
CA ARG A 132 -2.32 8.92 -2.67
C ARG A 132 -2.08 10.43 -2.79
N ALA A 133 -2.04 11.13 -1.66
CA ALA A 133 -1.72 12.56 -1.64
C ALA A 133 -0.28 12.84 -2.13
N ARG A 134 0.69 12.04 -1.69
CA ARG A 134 2.09 12.13 -2.14
C ARG A 134 2.23 11.88 -3.63
N GLN A 135 1.51 10.89 -4.17
CA GLN A 135 1.50 10.60 -5.61
C GLN A 135 0.99 11.80 -6.42
N ARG A 136 -0.15 12.39 -6.04
CA ARG A 136 -0.69 13.60 -6.70
C ARG A 136 0.24 14.80 -6.64
N VAL A 137 0.86 15.03 -5.48
CA VAL A 137 1.83 16.12 -5.30
C VAL A 137 3.05 15.90 -6.20
N MET A 138 3.53 14.65 -6.30
CA MET A 138 4.68 14.30 -7.14
C MET A 138 4.35 14.39 -8.63
N GLU A 139 3.14 14.01 -9.04
CA GLU A 139 2.65 14.15 -10.42
C GLU A 139 2.54 15.62 -10.84
N TYR A 140 2.03 16.48 -9.94
CA TYR A 140 2.04 17.92 -10.17
C TYR A 140 3.47 18.48 -10.25
N LEU A 141 4.37 17.99 -9.40
CA LEU A 141 5.77 18.40 -9.43
C LEU A 141 6.45 17.99 -10.75
N SER A 142 6.25 16.76 -11.22
CA SER A 142 6.85 16.28 -12.47
C SER A 142 6.31 17.04 -13.67
N THR A 143 4.99 17.18 -13.80
CA THR A 143 4.34 17.95 -14.88
C THR A 143 4.81 19.41 -14.92
N THR A 144 4.90 20.06 -13.77
CA THR A 144 5.40 21.45 -13.67
C THR A 144 6.89 21.54 -14.01
N ALA A 145 7.69 20.56 -13.57
CA ALA A 145 9.12 20.49 -13.88
C ALA A 145 9.39 20.32 -15.37
N PHE A 146 8.58 19.54 -16.09
CA PHE A 146 8.72 19.42 -17.56
C PHE A 146 8.59 20.77 -18.28
N VAL A 147 7.74 21.67 -17.77
CA VAL A 147 7.50 22.99 -18.38
C VAL A 147 8.53 24.04 -17.94
N SER A 148 8.90 24.04 -16.65
CA SER A 148 9.63 25.17 -16.05
C SER A 148 11.10 24.89 -15.75
N PHE A 149 11.55 23.63 -15.75
CA PHE A 149 12.88 23.25 -15.25
C PHE A 149 13.84 22.92 -16.40
N THR A 150 15.13 23.12 -16.16
CA THR A 150 16.21 22.65 -17.04
C THR A 150 16.35 21.12 -17.01
N LYS A 151 17.04 20.53 -18.00
CA LYS A 151 17.22 19.06 -18.08
C LYS A 151 17.86 18.46 -16.82
N GLU A 152 18.83 19.15 -16.22
CA GLU A 152 19.49 18.72 -14.97
C GLU A 152 18.53 18.77 -13.78
N GLN A 153 17.76 19.85 -13.66
CA GLN A 153 16.75 20.01 -12.62
C GLN A 153 15.61 18.98 -12.76
N GLN A 154 15.22 18.64 -13.98
CA GLN A 154 14.24 17.59 -14.25
C GLN A 154 14.73 16.22 -13.79
N GLU A 155 16.03 15.92 -13.93
CA GLU A 155 16.58 14.65 -13.49
C GLU A 155 16.54 14.49 -11.97
N VAL A 156 16.74 15.58 -11.22
CA VAL A 156 16.54 15.59 -9.77
C VAL A 156 15.09 15.25 -9.42
N VAL A 157 14.11 15.83 -10.13
CA VAL A 157 12.69 15.55 -9.89
C VAL A 157 12.32 14.10 -10.25
N ARG A 158 12.84 13.56 -11.35
CA ARG A 158 12.67 12.14 -11.72
C ARG A 158 13.26 11.21 -10.67
N SER A 159 14.48 11.51 -10.22
CA SER A 159 15.13 10.78 -9.13
C SER A 159 14.28 10.82 -7.86
N CYS A 160 13.72 11.97 -7.50
CA CYS A 160 12.81 12.10 -6.36
C CYS A 160 11.54 11.24 -6.52
N ALA A 161 10.94 11.23 -7.71
CA ALA A 161 9.72 10.47 -8.01
C ALA A 161 9.96 8.95 -7.93
N LEU A 162 11.11 8.49 -8.41
CA LEU A 162 11.54 7.09 -8.34
C LEU A 162 12.05 6.67 -6.94
N GLY A 163 12.20 7.62 -6.02
CA GLY A 163 12.70 7.36 -4.67
C GLY A 163 14.22 7.19 -4.60
N GLY A 164 14.97 7.82 -5.51
CA GLY A 164 16.42 7.95 -5.45
C GLY A 164 16.91 8.73 -4.22
N SER A 165 18.22 8.75 -4.01
CA SER A 165 18.86 9.64 -3.05
C SER A 165 18.86 11.07 -3.57
N VAL A 166 18.67 12.04 -2.66
CA VAL A 166 18.60 13.46 -2.99
C VAL A 166 19.55 14.21 -2.07
N ASN A 167 20.59 14.77 -2.67
CA ASN A 167 21.63 15.50 -1.96
C ASN A 167 21.25 16.96 -1.73
N ALA A 168 21.84 17.60 -0.73
CA ALA A 168 21.62 19.01 -0.43
C ALA A 168 21.95 19.94 -1.62
N SER A 169 23.00 19.64 -2.40
CA SER A 169 23.37 20.40 -3.61
C SER A 169 22.29 20.33 -4.70
N GLN A 170 21.68 19.17 -4.91
CA GLN A 170 20.58 18.99 -5.86
C GLN A 170 19.33 19.76 -5.43
N ILE A 171 19.05 19.83 -4.13
CA ILE A 171 17.94 20.63 -3.59
C ILE A 171 18.19 22.11 -3.83
N LYS A 172 19.43 22.60 -3.61
CA LYS A 172 19.79 24.00 -3.90
C LYS A 172 19.58 24.36 -5.38
N LEU A 173 19.87 23.44 -6.30
CA LEU A 173 19.69 23.64 -7.74
C LEU A 173 18.23 23.89 -8.14
N ILE A 174 17.28 23.22 -7.49
CA ILE A 174 15.83 23.35 -7.81
C ILE A 174 15.11 24.39 -6.96
N ALA A 175 15.70 24.82 -5.83
CA ALA A 175 15.09 25.67 -4.82
C ALA A 175 14.46 26.98 -5.33
N PRO A 176 15.06 27.72 -6.31
CA PRO A 176 14.49 28.98 -6.79
C PRO A 176 13.05 28.83 -7.33
N HIS A 177 12.71 27.68 -7.92
CA HIS A 177 11.38 27.41 -8.49
C HIS A 177 10.28 27.24 -7.45
N PHE A 178 10.65 27.02 -6.20
CA PHE A 178 9.73 26.89 -5.08
C PHE A 178 9.56 28.21 -4.31
N GLY A 179 10.15 29.31 -4.77
CA GLY A 179 9.98 30.63 -4.16
C GLY A 179 8.51 31.08 -4.09
N ARG A 180 8.28 32.21 -3.42
CA ARG A 180 6.92 32.77 -3.24
C ARG A 180 6.21 33.01 -4.56
N ASP A 181 6.99 33.40 -5.58
CA ASP A 181 6.51 33.67 -6.94
C ASP A 181 6.74 32.54 -7.94
N GLY A 182 7.44 31.49 -7.54
CA GLY A 182 7.73 30.35 -8.40
C GLY A 182 6.50 29.50 -8.73
N PRO A 183 6.59 28.67 -9.78
CA PRO A 183 5.49 27.80 -10.24
C PRO A 183 5.03 26.77 -9.20
N LEU A 184 5.90 26.45 -8.23
CA LEU A 184 5.63 25.47 -7.16
C LEU A 184 5.38 26.14 -5.80
N SER A 185 4.99 27.41 -5.83
CA SER A 185 4.59 28.16 -4.64
C SER A 185 3.32 27.57 -4.01
N VAL A 186 3.34 27.39 -2.68
CA VAL A 186 2.15 26.93 -1.91
C VAL A 186 1.00 27.92 -1.97
N TYR A 187 1.28 29.19 -2.29
CA TYR A 187 0.26 30.24 -2.45
C TYR A 187 -0.50 30.11 -3.77
N LYS A 188 0.18 29.70 -4.85
CA LYS A 188 -0.35 29.69 -6.22
C LYS A 188 -0.74 28.28 -6.71
N CYS A 189 -0.36 27.22 -5.99
CA CYS A 189 -0.64 25.85 -6.42
C CYS A 189 -2.15 25.56 -6.53
N PRO A 190 -2.57 24.57 -7.34
CA PRO A 190 -3.97 24.15 -7.43
C PRO A 190 -4.53 23.62 -6.10
N ASP A 191 -5.85 23.73 -5.91
CA ASP A 191 -6.51 23.34 -4.66
C ASP A 191 -6.35 21.86 -4.31
N SER A 192 -6.38 20.98 -5.31
CA SER A 192 -6.15 19.54 -5.13
C SER A 192 -4.75 19.26 -4.57
N VAL A 193 -3.75 19.98 -5.08
CA VAL A 193 -2.34 19.85 -4.67
C VAL A 193 -2.12 20.42 -3.28
N ALA A 194 -2.74 21.56 -2.96
CA ALA A 194 -2.69 22.14 -1.62
C ALA A 194 -3.27 21.20 -0.55
N LEU A 195 -4.36 20.48 -0.88
CA LEU A 195 -4.90 19.43 -0.01
C LEU A 195 -3.98 18.22 0.10
N GLY A 196 -3.34 17.84 -1.01
CA GLY A 196 -2.29 16.82 -1.03
C GLY A 196 -1.15 17.17 -0.07
N LEU A 197 -0.60 18.37 -0.17
CA LEU A 197 0.44 18.89 0.72
C LEU A 197 -0.03 18.95 2.18
N ALA A 198 -1.25 19.43 2.43
CA ALA A 198 -1.80 19.44 3.79
C ALA A 198 -1.86 18.04 4.41
N ARG A 199 -2.08 17.01 3.59
CA ARG A 199 -2.11 15.62 4.03
C ARG A 199 -0.71 15.04 4.21
N THR A 200 0.24 15.31 3.31
CA THR A 200 1.63 14.84 3.46
C THR A 200 2.33 15.42 4.67
N VAL A 201 1.98 16.65 5.06
CA VAL A 201 2.48 17.34 6.26
C VAL A 201 1.74 16.90 7.54
N GLY A 202 0.65 16.12 7.43
CA GLY A 202 -0.11 15.63 8.60
C GLY A 202 -1.05 16.66 9.24
N VAL A 203 -1.32 17.76 8.54
CA VAL A 203 -2.17 18.87 8.99
C VAL A 203 -3.65 18.62 8.61
N PHE A 204 -3.87 17.85 7.55
CA PHE A 204 -5.18 17.39 7.10
C PHE A 204 -5.73 16.29 8.01
N LYS A 205 -7.01 16.37 8.34
CA LYS A 205 -7.75 15.48 9.24
C LYS A 205 -8.95 14.91 8.50
N SER A 206 -9.46 13.75 8.91
CA SER A 206 -10.52 13.05 8.19
C SER A 206 -11.79 13.90 8.00
N TYR A 207 -12.21 14.66 9.01
CA TYR A 207 -13.39 15.55 8.93
C TYR A 207 -13.24 16.67 7.89
N HIS A 208 -12.02 17.07 7.52
CA HIS A 208 -11.82 18.09 6.51
C HIS A 208 -12.24 17.61 5.10
N GLY A 209 -12.37 16.30 4.90
CA GLY A 209 -12.90 15.73 3.66
C GLY A 209 -14.41 15.90 3.48
N PHE A 210 -15.13 16.31 4.52
CA PHE A 210 -16.57 16.58 4.43
C PHE A 210 -16.88 17.90 3.70
N PHE A 211 -15.94 18.83 3.68
CA PHE A 211 -16.15 20.16 3.10
C PHE A 211 -15.71 20.21 1.63
N PRO A 212 -16.39 21.01 0.77
CA PRO A 212 -15.97 21.21 -0.61
C PRO A 212 -14.54 21.75 -0.72
N THR A 213 -13.78 21.21 -1.68
CA THR A 213 -12.36 21.54 -1.90
C THR A 213 -12.09 23.04 -1.99
N LYS A 214 -12.93 23.80 -2.71
CA LYS A 214 -12.77 25.26 -2.89
C LYS A 214 -12.83 26.06 -1.57
N VAL A 215 -13.61 25.61 -0.60
CA VAL A 215 -13.76 26.30 0.69
C VAL A 215 -12.61 25.95 1.64
N ILE A 216 -12.23 24.66 1.66
CA ILE A 216 -11.24 24.16 2.61
C ILE A 216 -9.80 24.45 2.17
N ALA A 217 -9.53 24.54 0.87
CA ALA A 217 -8.18 24.67 0.35
C ALA A 217 -7.46 25.98 0.72
N PRO A 218 -8.10 27.18 0.74
CA PRO A 218 -7.47 28.40 1.26
C PRO A 218 -7.14 28.31 2.76
N TYR A 219 -8.02 27.69 3.55
CA TYR A 219 -7.77 27.42 4.97
C TYR A 219 -6.57 26.48 5.17
N MET A 220 -6.50 25.42 4.36
CA MET A 220 -5.41 24.44 4.40
C MET A 220 -4.06 25.06 4.04
N ARG A 221 -4.00 25.92 3.02
CA ARG A 221 -2.76 26.65 2.69
C ARG A 221 -2.22 27.43 3.89
N ARG A 222 -3.08 28.21 4.56
CA ARG A 222 -2.69 28.95 5.77
C ARG A 222 -2.20 28.01 6.87
N LYS A 223 -2.86 26.87 7.05
CA LYS A 223 -2.50 25.88 8.08
C LYS A 223 -1.17 25.18 7.77
N VAL A 224 -0.90 24.89 6.50
CA VAL A 224 0.39 24.36 6.00
C VAL A 224 1.51 25.39 6.23
N ILE A 225 1.29 26.65 5.85
CA ILE A 225 2.27 27.73 6.07
C ILE A 225 2.57 27.90 7.57
N ARG A 226 1.55 27.90 8.43
CA ARG A 226 1.76 27.93 9.89
C ARG A 226 2.58 26.74 10.39
N HIS A 227 2.33 25.55 9.84
CA HIS A 227 3.14 24.37 10.17
C HIS A 227 4.59 24.57 9.76
N TYR A 228 4.86 25.15 8.59
CA TYR A 228 6.24 25.44 8.16
C TYR A 228 6.94 26.40 9.13
N HIS A 229 6.29 27.49 9.55
CA HIS A 229 6.87 28.40 10.54
C HIS A 229 7.15 27.69 11.87
N LYS A 230 6.22 26.86 12.32
CA LYS A 230 6.39 26.08 13.55
C LYS A 230 7.58 25.09 13.45
N THR A 231 7.72 24.39 12.33
CA THR A 231 8.85 23.46 12.11
C THR A 231 10.17 24.23 12.01
N ARG A 232 10.16 25.43 11.41
CA ARG A 232 11.34 26.31 11.34
C ARG A 232 11.78 26.79 12.73
N GLU A 233 10.83 27.04 13.63
CA GLU A 233 11.15 27.33 15.03
C GLU A 233 11.71 26.10 15.77
N ASP A 234 11.19 24.90 15.50
CA ASP A 234 11.76 23.65 16.02
C ASP A 234 13.18 23.41 15.50
N ASP A 235 13.45 23.68 14.21
CA ASP A 235 14.78 23.64 13.61
C ASP A 235 15.73 24.63 14.30
N ARG A 236 15.24 25.80 14.72
CA ARG A 236 16.04 26.75 15.51
C ARG A 236 16.44 26.17 16.86
N LEU A 237 15.51 25.51 17.56
CA LEU A 237 15.79 24.89 18.86
C LEU A 237 16.76 23.71 18.73
N LEU A 238 16.59 22.86 17.71
CA LEU A 238 17.52 21.76 17.42
C LEU A 238 18.95 22.23 17.21
N ARG A 239 19.15 23.40 16.60
CA ARG A 239 20.48 23.99 16.43
C ARG A 239 21.09 24.51 17.73
N LEU A 240 20.27 25.02 18.64
CA LEU A 240 20.74 25.53 19.92
C LEU A 240 21.16 24.41 20.86
N GLU A 241 20.42 23.30 20.83
CA GLU A 241 20.68 22.13 21.67
C GLU A 241 21.74 21.19 21.06
N GLY A 242 21.96 21.26 19.74
CA GLY A 242 22.81 20.33 19.01
C GLY A 242 22.07 19.04 18.64
N LEU A 243 22.58 18.34 17.62
CA LEU A 243 21.94 17.09 17.17
C LEU A 243 22.42 15.87 17.96
N ASP A 244 23.61 15.93 18.57
CA ASP A 244 24.33 14.80 19.20
C ASP A 244 23.59 14.19 20.39
N ASP A 245 22.92 15.01 21.19
CA ASP A 245 22.21 14.59 22.40
C ASP A 245 20.80 14.02 22.17
N LEU A 246 20.37 13.88 20.91
CA LEU A 246 19.06 13.30 20.59
C LEU A 246 19.08 11.78 20.73
N THR A 247 18.06 11.27 21.42
CA THR A 247 17.75 9.84 21.49
C THR A 247 17.16 9.32 20.18
N ASP A 248 17.25 8.01 19.94
CA ASP A 248 16.72 7.36 18.72
C ASP A 248 15.23 7.65 18.51
N GLU A 249 14.43 7.62 19.58
CA GLU A 249 13.01 7.98 19.50
C GLU A 249 12.78 9.44 19.10
N GLU A 250 13.62 10.35 19.59
CA GLU A 250 13.54 11.78 19.26
C GLU A 250 13.96 12.04 17.83
N LEU A 251 14.96 11.31 17.31
CA LEU A 251 15.36 11.35 15.91
C LEU A 251 14.22 10.86 14.99
N ILE A 252 13.59 9.74 15.34
CA ILE A 252 12.43 9.21 14.60
C ILE A 252 11.29 10.24 14.60
N LYS A 253 10.93 10.78 15.77
CA LYS A 253 9.87 11.79 15.90
C LYS A 253 10.21 13.07 15.12
N ALA A 254 11.45 13.55 15.19
CA ALA A 254 11.90 14.75 14.48
C ALA A 254 11.82 14.59 12.96
N ASN A 255 12.23 13.43 12.43
CA ASN A 255 12.13 13.10 11.02
C ASN A 255 10.67 12.95 10.58
N LEU A 256 9.84 12.28 11.39
CA LEU A 256 8.42 12.08 11.10
C LEU A 256 7.65 13.41 11.01
N VAL A 257 7.90 14.36 11.91
CA VAL A 257 7.25 15.68 11.91
C VAL A 257 7.60 16.48 10.65
N ARG A 258 8.82 16.32 10.11
CA ARG A 258 9.27 16.91 8.84
C ARG A 258 8.78 16.11 7.62
N GLY A 259 8.15 14.96 7.85
CA GLY A 259 7.69 14.02 6.83
C GLY A 259 8.83 13.29 6.10
N MET A 260 10.04 13.28 6.66
CA MET A 260 11.20 12.53 6.16
C MET A 260 11.05 11.04 6.44
N ARG A 261 11.94 10.22 5.87
CA ARG A 261 11.96 8.79 6.18
C ARG A 261 12.46 8.62 7.62
N TRP A 262 11.86 7.70 8.35
CA TRP A 262 12.10 7.54 9.79
C TRP A 262 12.56 6.14 10.18
N THR A 263 12.64 5.22 9.21
CA THR A 263 12.90 3.80 9.47
C THR A 263 14.35 3.40 9.21
N GLU A 264 15.20 4.35 8.79
CA GLU A 264 16.62 4.08 8.56
C GLU A 264 17.38 4.08 9.89
N ASP A 265 18.66 3.68 9.84
CA ASP A 265 19.54 3.66 11.01
C ASP A 265 19.64 5.05 11.66
N ALA A 266 19.87 5.09 12.98
CA ALA A 266 19.93 6.34 13.75
C ALA A 266 20.96 7.34 13.18
N GLU A 267 22.13 6.86 12.73
CA GLU A 267 23.15 7.68 12.08
C GLU A 267 22.63 8.31 10.78
N THR A 268 21.88 7.55 10.00
CA THR A 268 21.33 8.05 8.74
C THR A 268 20.25 9.09 9.00
N LEU A 269 19.37 8.84 9.97
CA LEU A 269 18.34 9.79 10.41
C LEU A 269 18.94 11.10 10.91
N ARG A 270 20.08 11.03 11.60
CA ARG A 270 20.86 12.18 12.07
C ARG A 270 21.39 13.01 10.89
N ILE A 271 22.00 12.36 9.89
CA ILE A 271 22.54 13.04 8.71
C ILE A 271 21.42 13.68 7.87
N GLN A 272 20.29 13.00 7.71
CA GLN A 272 19.12 13.57 7.03
C GLN A 272 18.60 14.83 7.75
N LEU A 273 18.56 14.79 9.09
CA LEU A 273 18.14 15.93 9.90
C LEU A 273 19.15 17.08 9.83
N GLU A 274 20.44 16.80 9.80
CA GLU A 274 21.50 17.80 9.61
C GLU A 274 21.38 18.49 8.25
N TRP A 275 21.15 17.73 7.17
CA TRP A 275 20.89 18.28 5.83
C TRP A 275 19.63 19.15 5.81
N TRP A 276 18.54 18.73 6.46
CA TRP A 276 17.34 19.53 6.57
C TRP A 276 17.61 20.87 7.28
N VAL A 277 18.29 20.82 8.43
CA VAL A 277 18.54 21.99 9.29
C VAL A 277 19.50 22.98 8.63
N SER A 278 20.50 22.48 7.89
CA SER A 278 21.43 23.31 7.11
C SER A 278 20.72 23.98 5.93
N LEU A 279 19.95 23.24 5.14
CA LEU A 279 19.17 23.81 4.03
C LEU A 279 18.12 24.81 4.51
N GLY A 280 17.52 24.60 5.68
CA GLY A 280 16.55 25.53 6.26
C GLY A 280 17.17 26.84 6.78
N ARG A 281 18.51 26.93 6.88
CA ARG A 281 19.25 28.15 7.20
C ARG A 281 19.59 28.97 5.94
N ASP A 282 19.81 28.28 4.82
CA ASP A 282 20.28 28.91 3.59
C ASP A 282 19.26 29.93 3.06
N PRO A 283 19.68 31.19 2.81
CA PRO A 283 18.77 32.24 2.33
C PRO A 283 18.28 31.98 0.91
N ASP A 284 19.09 31.28 0.10
CA ASP A 284 18.79 30.95 -1.29
C ASP A 284 17.75 29.84 -1.44
N VAL A 285 17.46 29.10 -0.35
CA VAL A 285 16.51 27.99 -0.35
C VAL A 285 15.22 28.42 0.35
N PRO A 286 14.12 28.65 -0.40
CA PRO A 286 12.82 28.86 0.21
C PRO A 286 12.46 27.66 1.10
N TYR A 287 12.08 27.90 2.36
CA TYR A 287 11.84 26.83 3.34
C TYR A 287 10.72 25.85 2.92
N ASN A 288 9.77 26.30 2.09
CA ASN A 288 8.73 25.44 1.55
C ASN A 288 9.27 24.37 0.58
N THR A 289 10.43 24.57 -0.06
CA THR A 289 11.11 23.59 -0.92
C THR A 289 11.26 22.24 -0.23
N LEU A 290 11.64 22.26 1.05
CA LEU A 290 11.92 21.07 1.86
C LEU A 290 10.70 20.16 2.06
N PHE A 291 9.49 20.72 1.95
CA PHE A 291 8.25 19.94 2.08
C PHE A 291 7.79 19.31 0.76
N TRP A 292 8.31 19.79 -0.37
CA TRP A 292 8.13 19.16 -1.69
C TRP A 292 9.17 18.07 -1.91
N VAL A 293 10.44 18.42 -1.71
CA VAL A 293 11.59 17.54 -1.91
C VAL A 293 12.37 17.44 -0.62
N LYS A 294 12.55 16.21 -0.14
CA LYS A 294 13.16 15.92 1.15
C LYS A 294 14.56 15.36 0.94
N PRO A 295 15.55 15.78 1.75
CA PRO A 295 16.87 15.20 1.71
C PRO A 295 16.80 13.72 2.08
N THR A 296 17.44 12.86 1.28
CA THR A 296 17.53 11.42 1.52
C THR A 296 18.95 10.94 1.26
N ARG A 297 19.57 10.31 2.25
CA ARG A 297 20.95 9.80 2.13
C ARG A 297 21.02 8.61 1.16
N PHE A 298 20.05 7.69 1.26
CA PHE A 298 20.00 6.49 0.44
C PHE A 298 18.71 6.44 -0.39
N SER A 299 18.78 5.73 -1.53
CA SER A 299 17.59 5.43 -2.31
C SER A 299 16.64 4.55 -1.50
N LEU A 300 15.35 4.57 -1.85
CA LEU A 300 14.34 3.74 -1.22
C LEU A 300 14.71 2.25 -1.31
N LYS A 301 15.18 1.81 -2.49
CA LYS A 301 15.61 0.43 -2.73
C LYS A 301 16.76 0.05 -1.79
N GLU A 302 17.76 0.91 -1.68
CA GLU A 302 18.92 0.69 -0.82
C GLU A 302 18.56 0.68 0.66
N SER A 303 17.66 1.58 1.08
CA SER A 303 17.17 1.63 2.47
C SER A 303 16.36 0.38 2.81
N MET A 304 15.53 -0.10 1.88
CA MET A 304 14.77 -1.33 2.06
C MET A 304 15.68 -2.54 2.18
N ARG A 305 16.76 -2.63 1.37
CA ARG A 305 17.74 -3.73 1.45
C ARG A 305 18.43 -3.83 2.81
N ARG A 306 18.73 -2.70 3.44
CA ARG A 306 19.43 -2.65 4.73
C ARG A 306 18.57 -3.06 5.92
N LEU A 307 17.26 -2.98 5.77
CA LEU A 307 16.33 -3.35 6.84
C LEU A 307 16.19 -4.87 6.95
N PRO A 308 16.09 -5.42 8.17
CA PRO A 308 15.61 -6.78 8.40
C PRO A 308 14.28 -7.07 7.69
N LEU A 309 14.10 -8.30 7.20
CA LEU A 309 12.90 -8.77 6.49
C LEU A 309 11.59 -8.43 7.22
N GLU A 310 11.56 -8.58 8.55
CA GLU A 310 10.37 -8.26 9.35
C GLU A 310 10.00 -6.78 9.33
N GLN A 311 11.00 -5.89 9.39
CA GLN A 311 10.78 -4.44 9.33
C GLN A 311 10.32 -4.00 7.94
N ARG A 312 10.82 -4.64 6.86
CA ARG A 312 10.32 -4.41 5.50
C ARG A 312 8.84 -4.81 5.35
N ARG A 313 8.46 -5.96 5.92
CA ARG A 313 7.06 -6.44 5.94
C ARG A 313 6.14 -5.49 6.71
N GLN A 314 6.61 -4.96 7.84
CA GLN A 314 5.88 -3.94 8.61
C GLN A 314 5.74 -2.62 7.83
N MET A 315 6.78 -2.22 7.09
CA MET A 315 6.85 -0.99 6.32
C MET A 315 5.92 -0.97 5.10
N LEU A 316 5.84 -2.07 4.37
CA LEU A 316 4.89 -2.25 3.28
C LEU A 316 3.46 -2.46 3.80
N GLY A 317 3.29 -2.57 5.12
CA GLY A 317 2.01 -2.82 5.76
C GLY A 317 1.42 -4.18 5.41
N ILE A 318 2.25 -5.13 4.98
CA ILE A 318 1.86 -6.47 4.52
C ILE A 318 1.17 -7.24 5.66
N GLN A 319 1.64 -7.05 6.89
CA GLN A 319 1.03 -7.61 8.09
C GLN A 319 -0.37 -7.05 8.39
N TYR A 320 -0.68 -5.85 7.86
CA TYR A 320 -1.98 -5.18 8.03
C TYR A 320 -2.89 -5.36 6.80
N LEU A 321 -2.43 -6.06 5.76
CA LEU A 321 -3.22 -6.39 4.57
C LEU A 321 -4.09 -7.64 4.79
N PRO A 322 -5.26 -7.75 4.12
CA PRO A 322 -6.06 -8.98 4.09
C PRO A 322 -5.24 -10.19 3.64
N GLU A 323 -5.55 -11.36 4.19
CA GLU A 323 -4.73 -12.58 4.03
C GLU A 323 -4.48 -12.98 2.56
N GLY A 324 -5.45 -12.75 1.67
CA GLY A 324 -5.31 -13.02 0.24
C GLY A 324 -4.32 -12.11 -0.51
N VAL A 325 -4.09 -10.88 -0.02
CA VAL A 325 -3.11 -9.94 -0.60
C VAL A 325 -1.75 -10.07 0.09
N ARG A 326 -1.77 -10.48 1.36
CA ARG A 326 -0.59 -10.68 2.19
C ARG A 326 0.35 -11.73 1.59
N GLY A 327 -0.17 -12.92 1.24
CA GLY A 327 0.64 -14.03 0.72
C GLY A 327 1.45 -13.65 -0.53
N ASN A 328 0.83 -12.93 -1.47
CA ASN A 328 1.48 -12.53 -2.72
C ASN A 328 2.56 -11.45 -2.52
N LEU A 329 2.42 -10.58 -1.52
CA LEU A 329 3.43 -9.57 -1.20
C LEU A 329 4.57 -10.12 -0.34
N GLU A 330 4.30 -11.14 0.46
CA GLU A 330 5.33 -11.87 1.22
C GLU A 330 6.27 -12.61 0.28
N THR A 331 5.73 -13.30 -0.72
CA THR A 331 6.54 -13.97 -1.77
C THR A 331 7.33 -12.97 -2.62
N LEU A 332 6.77 -11.79 -2.92
CA LEU A 332 7.51 -10.72 -3.60
C LEU A 332 8.64 -10.15 -2.74
N CYS A 333 8.45 -10.00 -1.42
CA CYS A 333 9.53 -9.54 -0.54
C CYS A 333 10.68 -10.55 -0.43
N GLU A 334 10.35 -11.85 -0.44
CA GLU A 334 11.33 -12.94 -0.40
C GLU A 334 12.10 -13.07 -1.73
N THR A 335 11.43 -12.87 -2.87
CA THR A 335 12.06 -12.92 -4.20
C THR A 335 12.93 -11.70 -4.50
N VAL A 336 12.63 -10.53 -3.92
CA VAL A 336 13.48 -9.34 -4.07
C VAL A 336 14.90 -9.55 -3.50
N ASP A 337 15.06 -10.43 -2.51
CA ASP A 337 16.37 -10.80 -1.96
C ASP A 337 17.12 -11.84 -2.81
N THR A 338 16.43 -12.63 -3.64
CA THR A 338 17.06 -13.66 -4.49
C THR A 338 17.50 -13.13 -5.86
N VAL A 339 17.15 -11.90 -6.22
CA VAL A 339 17.69 -11.24 -7.42
C VAL A 339 19.10 -10.74 -7.11
N PRO A 340 20.17 -11.34 -7.69
CA PRO A 340 21.53 -10.88 -7.45
C PRO A 340 21.69 -9.43 -7.93
N THR A 341 22.57 -8.70 -7.26
CA THR A 341 23.09 -7.40 -7.69
C THR A 341 23.46 -7.40 -9.17
N LEU A 342 22.66 -6.72 -9.98
CA LEU A 342 23.01 -6.39 -11.35
C LEU A 342 23.21 -4.88 -11.43
N GLY A 343 24.42 -4.53 -11.87
CA GLY A 343 24.87 -3.17 -12.12
C GLY A 343 24.07 -2.51 -13.23
N ASP A 344 24.27 -1.21 -13.29
CA ASP A 344 23.71 -0.25 -14.22
C ASP A 344 24.05 -0.61 -15.67
N ASP A 345 23.18 -1.35 -16.37
CA ASP A 345 23.21 -1.45 -17.83
C ASP A 345 21.79 -1.40 -18.40
N ARG A 346 21.58 -0.42 -19.29
CA ARG A 346 20.30 -0.03 -19.93
C ARG A 346 19.63 -1.11 -20.81
N ILE A 347 20.17 -2.32 -20.87
CA ILE A 347 19.68 -3.41 -21.73
C ILE A 347 18.58 -4.24 -21.04
N ASP A 348 18.41 -4.13 -19.72
CA ASP A 348 17.53 -5.04 -18.96
C ASP A 348 16.08 -4.56 -18.72
N ALA A 349 15.74 -3.31 -19.07
CA ALA A 349 14.35 -2.84 -18.96
C ALA A 349 13.41 -3.65 -19.87
N ASP A 350 13.88 -3.96 -21.08
CA ASP A 350 13.14 -4.76 -22.06
C ASP A 350 12.99 -6.21 -21.59
N ARG A 351 14.00 -6.76 -20.90
CA ARG A 351 13.98 -8.11 -20.35
C ARG A 351 13.08 -8.26 -19.12
N ILE A 352 12.93 -7.17 -18.34
CA ILE A 352 11.97 -7.07 -17.24
C ILE A 352 10.55 -6.92 -17.80
N LEU A 353 10.38 -6.16 -18.89
CA LEU A 353 9.10 -6.06 -19.60
C LEU A 353 8.68 -7.43 -20.15
N GLU A 354 9.60 -8.15 -20.81
CA GLU A 354 9.38 -9.48 -21.38
C GLU A 354 8.97 -10.50 -20.31
N LYS A 355 9.62 -10.48 -19.13
CA LYS A 355 9.22 -11.35 -18.01
C LYS A 355 7.91 -10.93 -17.33
N LEU A 356 7.60 -9.63 -17.28
CA LEU A 356 6.31 -9.15 -16.79
C LEU A 356 5.18 -9.50 -17.76
N GLU A 357 5.44 -9.45 -19.06
CA GLU A 357 4.52 -9.88 -20.11
C GLU A 357 4.29 -11.39 -20.06
N ASP A 358 5.34 -12.20 -19.87
CA ASP A 358 5.23 -13.66 -19.68
C ASP A 358 4.44 -14.02 -18.41
N LEU A 359 4.64 -13.30 -17.30
CA LEU A 359 3.88 -13.53 -16.06
C LEU A 359 2.42 -13.06 -16.20
N SER A 360 2.17 -11.96 -16.90
CA SER A 360 0.82 -11.52 -17.28
C SER A 360 0.15 -12.52 -18.22
N ALA A 361 0.88 -13.09 -19.17
CA ALA A 361 0.41 -14.09 -20.12
C ALA A 361 0.09 -15.40 -19.40
N LYS A 362 0.93 -15.84 -18.44
CA LYS A 362 0.65 -17.00 -17.56
C LYS A 362 -0.58 -16.81 -16.67
N THR A 363 -0.77 -15.60 -16.15
CA THR A 363 -1.93 -15.28 -15.32
C THR A 363 -3.22 -15.19 -16.16
N LYS A 364 -3.11 -14.69 -17.41
CA LYS A 364 -4.20 -14.70 -18.39
C LYS A 364 -4.46 -16.09 -18.97
N SER A 365 -3.44 -16.95 -19.10
CA SER A 365 -3.62 -18.33 -19.57
C SER A 365 -4.32 -19.17 -18.50
N SER A 366 -3.92 -19.09 -17.23
CA SER A 366 -4.57 -19.86 -16.16
C SER A 366 -6.06 -19.53 -15.98
N ASP A 367 -6.45 -18.26 -16.14
CA ASP A 367 -7.85 -17.83 -16.03
C ASP A 367 -8.66 -18.14 -17.32
N ARG A 368 -7.98 -18.14 -18.48
CA ARG A 368 -8.58 -18.58 -19.76
C ARG A 368 -8.74 -20.09 -19.82
N ASP A 369 -7.78 -20.87 -19.34
CA ASP A 369 -7.76 -22.33 -19.44
C ASP A 369 -8.92 -22.97 -18.66
N ILE A 370 -9.27 -22.41 -17.49
CA ILE A 370 -10.43 -22.85 -16.70
C ILE A 370 -11.74 -22.55 -17.45
N SER A 371 -11.87 -21.35 -18.04
CA SER A 371 -13.07 -20.98 -18.81
C SER A 371 -13.19 -21.72 -20.15
N PHE A 372 -12.07 -21.97 -20.83
CA PHE A 372 -12.00 -22.58 -22.15
C PHE A 372 -12.26 -24.09 -22.08
N HIS A 373 -11.83 -24.75 -21.00
CA HIS A 373 -12.07 -26.17 -20.78
C HIS A 373 -13.57 -26.48 -20.63
N ASP A 374 -14.32 -25.71 -19.84
CA ASP A 374 -15.78 -25.87 -19.69
C ASP A 374 -16.50 -25.64 -21.03
N ILE A 375 -15.99 -24.73 -21.86
CA ILE A 375 -16.51 -24.45 -23.20
C ILE A 375 -16.23 -25.64 -24.15
N GLN A 376 -15.02 -26.21 -24.14
CA GLN A 376 -14.68 -27.39 -24.95
C GLN A 376 -15.56 -28.60 -24.60
N VAL A 377 -15.90 -28.78 -23.32
CA VAL A 377 -16.79 -29.86 -22.85
C VAL A 377 -18.20 -29.67 -23.42
N SER A 378 -18.77 -28.45 -23.33
CA SER A 378 -20.09 -28.13 -23.89
C SER A 378 -20.13 -28.30 -25.43
N PHE A 379 -19.05 -27.89 -26.09
CA PHE A 379 -18.90 -27.95 -27.55
C PHE A 379 -18.74 -29.39 -28.06
N GLY A 380 -17.93 -30.19 -27.36
CA GLY A 380 -17.75 -31.61 -27.63
C GLY A 380 -19.01 -32.46 -27.38
N ALA A 381 -19.86 -32.06 -26.44
CA ALA A 381 -21.15 -32.70 -26.20
C ALA A 381 -22.14 -32.46 -27.35
N TYR A 382 -22.09 -31.28 -27.99
CA TYR A 382 -22.97 -30.92 -29.11
C TYR A 382 -22.56 -31.56 -30.44
N LEU A 383 -21.25 -31.65 -30.72
CA LEU A 383 -20.69 -32.21 -31.97
C LEU A 383 -20.74 -33.75 -32.03
N THR A 384 -21.94 -34.31 -32.05
CA THR A 384 -22.19 -35.75 -32.31
C THR A 384 -22.45 -35.99 -33.80
N GLU A 385 -22.26 -37.23 -34.28
CA GLU A 385 -22.47 -37.57 -35.69
C GLU A 385 -23.90 -37.25 -36.18
N ALA A 386 -24.90 -37.43 -35.32
CA ALA A 386 -26.30 -37.10 -35.62
C ALA A 386 -26.51 -35.58 -35.75
N ASN A 387 -25.94 -34.79 -34.83
CA ASN A 387 -26.10 -33.34 -34.82
C ASN A 387 -25.32 -32.66 -35.97
N VAL A 388 -24.14 -33.18 -36.32
CA VAL A 388 -23.36 -32.70 -37.47
C VAL A 388 -24.12 -32.93 -38.77
N LYS A 389 -24.75 -34.11 -38.96
CA LYS A 389 -25.59 -34.36 -40.14
C LYS A 389 -26.78 -33.41 -40.23
N MET A 390 -27.50 -33.21 -39.13
CA MET A 390 -28.62 -32.25 -39.09
C MET A 390 -28.19 -30.82 -39.38
N MET A 391 -27.01 -30.41 -38.88
CA MET A 391 -26.43 -29.10 -39.11
C MET A 391 -26.11 -28.88 -40.60
N PHE A 392 -25.46 -29.83 -41.27
CA PHE A 392 -25.17 -29.71 -42.71
C PHE A 392 -26.44 -29.71 -43.57
N GLU A 393 -27.46 -30.49 -43.21
CA GLU A 393 -28.75 -30.45 -43.90
C GLU A 393 -29.46 -29.10 -43.76
N ARG A 394 -29.44 -28.51 -42.56
CA ARG A 394 -30.06 -27.19 -42.31
C ARG A 394 -29.31 -26.06 -43.01
N ILE A 395 -27.98 -26.08 -43.00
CA ILE A 395 -27.16 -25.07 -43.69
C ILE A 395 -27.33 -25.20 -45.21
N ARG A 396 -27.39 -26.43 -45.76
CA ARG A 396 -27.63 -26.65 -47.20
C ARG A 396 -29.01 -26.20 -47.68
N LYS A 397 -30.04 -26.26 -46.84
CA LYS A 397 -31.39 -25.74 -47.17
C LYS A 397 -31.40 -24.22 -47.40
N GLY A 398 -30.43 -23.48 -46.86
CA GLY A 398 -30.31 -22.03 -47.00
C GLY A 398 -29.40 -21.55 -48.15
N LYS A 399 -28.72 -22.45 -48.87
CA LYS A 399 -27.72 -22.10 -49.90
C LYS A 399 -28.04 -22.70 -51.28
N THR A 400 -27.55 -22.06 -52.34
CA THR A 400 -27.72 -22.56 -53.72
C THR A 400 -26.79 -23.74 -54.00
N ALA A 401 -27.15 -24.62 -54.94
CA ALA A 401 -26.56 -25.96 -55.12
C ALA A 401 -25.04 -26.02 -55.41
N ASN A 402 -24.38 -24.88 -55.66
CA ASN A 402 -22.96 -24.80 -56.02
C ASN A 402 -22.06 -24.15 -54.94
N GLU A 403 -22.60 -23.81 -53.76
CA GLU A 403 -21.83 -23.16 -52.70
C GLU A 403 -21.41 -24.16 -51.59
N SER A 404 -20.12 -24.24 -51.29
CA SER A 404 -19.59 -25.10 -50.22
C SER A 404 -19.87 -24.49 -48.84
N VAL A 405 -20.19 -25.33 -47.85
CA VAL A 405 -20.36 -24.90 -46.45
C VAL A 405 -19.03 -24.37 -45.91
N THR A 406 -19.02 -23.12 -45.48
CA THR A 406 -17.82 -22.44 -44.97
C THR A 406 -17.72 -22.57 -43.46
N VAL A 407 -16.50 -22.39 -42.91
CA VAL A 407 -16.25 -22.39 -41.46
C VAL A 407 -17.11 -21.32 -40.76
N SER A 408 -17.30 -20.15 -41.38
CA SER A 408 -18.12 -19.07 -40.82
C SER A 408 -19.59 -19.47 -40.62
N ASP A 409 -20.20 -20.15 -41.60
CA ASP A 409 -21.60 -20.59 -41.50
C ASP A 409 -21.80 -21.58 -40.34
N VAL A 410 -20.80 -22.44 -40.13
CA VAL A 410 -20.78 -23.44 -39.05
C VAL A 410 -20.59 -22.77 -37.70
N ILE A 411 -19.71 -21.77 -37.59
CA ILE A 411 -19.48 -21.01 -36.36
C ILE A 411 -20.77 -20.31 -35.92
N ASP A 412 -21.46 -19.64 -36.84
CA ASP A 412 -22.69 -18.91 -36.53
C ASP A 412 -23.84 -19.86 -36.14
N PHE A 413 -23.95 -21.00 -36.83
CA PHE A 413 -24.95 -22.01 -36.48
C PHE A 413 -24.70 -22.59 -35.09
N ILE A 414 -23.46 -22.99 -34.78
CA ILE A 414 -23.14 -23.56 -33.47
C ILE A 414 -23.24 -22.52 -32.35
N GLY A 415 -22.86 -21.26 -32.61
CA GLY A 415 -23.04 -20.17 -31.67
C GLY A 415 -24.51 -20.00 -31.27
N SER A 416 -25.43 -20.07 -32.24
CA SER A 416 -26.87 -19.95 -31.99
C SER A 416 -27.45 -21.10 -31.15
N GLU A 417 -26.98 -22.34 -31.37
CA GLU A 417 -27.52 -23.55 -30.72
C GLU A 417 -26.88 -23.82 -29.34
N THR A 418 -25.64 -23.40 -29.12
CA THR A 418 -24.93 -23.57 -27.84
C THR A 418 -25.04 -22.37 -26.90
N HIS A 419 -25.77 -21.32 -27.30
CA HIS A 419 -25.86 -20.03 -26.60
C HIS A 419 -24.49 -19.38 -26.31
N ASN A 420 -23.49 -19.66 -27.14
CA ASN A 420 -22.16 -19.10 -27.04
C ASN A 420 -21.95 -18.04 -28.13
N SER A 421 -21.16 -17.01 -27.85
CA SER A 421 -20.85 -16.00 -28.87
C SER A 421 -20.03 -16.61 -30.02
N SER A 422 -20.27 -16.17 -31.27
CA SER A 422 -19.51 -16.62 -32.46
C SER A 422 -17.99 -16.44 -32.29
N HIS A 423 -17.56 -15.42 -31.54
CA HIS A 423 -16.15 -15.20 -31.22
C HIS A 423 -15.55 -16.31 -30.35
N VAL A 424 -16.30 -16.82 -29.37
CA VAL A 424 -15.86 -17.93 -28.52
C VAL A 424 -15.76 -19.22 -29.33
N VAL A 425 -16.74 -19.47 -30.20
CA VAL A 425 -16.72 -20.63 -31.10
C VAL A 425 -15.56 -20.55 -32.10
N SER A 426 -15.29 -19.36 -32.66
CA SER A 426 -14.13 -19.12 -33.54
C SER A 426 -12.82 -19.48 -32.84
N THR A 427 -12.62 -19.07 -31.58
CA THR A 427 -11.37 -19.39 -30.85
C THR A 427 -11.15 -20.89 -30.64
N VAL A 428 -12.23 -21.69 -30.57
CA VAL A 428 -12.13 -23.15 -30.52
C VAL A 428 -11.69 -23.69 -31.88
N PHE A 429 -12.27 -23.20 -32.99
CA PHE A 429 -11.85 -23.59 -34.34
C PHE A 429 -10.42 -23.14 -34.67
N ASP A 430 -10.00 -21.97 -34.19
CA ASP A 430 -8.64 -21.46 -34.32
C ASP A 430 -7.64 -22.39 -33.63
N ALA A 431 -7.99 -22.92 -32.44
CA ALA A 431 -7.17 -23.88 -31.70
C ALA A 431 -6.99 -25.23 -32.42
N PHE A 432 -7.84 -25.55 -33.41
CA PHE A 432 -7.73 -26.74 -34.25
C PHE A 432 -7.23 -26.43 -35.67
N ASP A 433 -6.57 -25.28 -35.86
CA ASP A 433 -6.01 -24.80 -37.14
C ASP A 433 -7.05 -24.62 -38.27
N GLN A 434 -8.34 -24.53 -37.91
CA GLN A 434 -9.45 -24.28 -38.84
C GLN A 434 -9.86 -22.80 -38.92
N GLY A 435 -9.09 -21.91 -38.28
CA GLY A 435 -9.40 -20.51 -38.01
C GLY A 435 -9.44 -19.52 -39.18
N GLN A 436 -9.70 -19.99 -40.40
CA GLN A 436 -9.93 -19.10 -41.54
C GLN A 436 -11.32 -19.37 -42.11
N GLY A 437 -12.25 -18.46 -41.81
CA GLY A 437 -13.69 -18.51 -42.10
C GLY A 437 -14.08 -18.95 -43.51
N ALA A 438 -13.20 -18.73 -44.51
CA ALA A 438 -13.45 -18.99 -45.92
C ALA A 438 -13.12 -20.42 -46.39
N LYS A 439 -12.55 -21.29 -45.54
CA LYS A 439 -12.23 -22.67 -45.93
C LYS A 439 -13.51 -23.53 -45.97
N PRO A 440 -13.66 -24.46 -46.93
CA PRO A 440 -14.75 -25.43 -46.91
C PRO A 440 -14.50 -26.48 -45.81
N ILE A 441 -15.48 -26.71 -44.95
CA ILE A 441 -15.40 -27.75 -43.90
C ILE A 441 -16.09 -29.03 -44.36
N THR A 442 -15.50 -30.18 -44.05
CA THR A 442 -16.11 -31.50 -44.26
C THR A 442 -16.77 -32.02 -42.97
N GLU A 443 -17.82 -32.84 -43.11
CA GLU A 443 -18.49 -33.46 -41.96
C GLU A 443 -17.52 -34.28 -41.09
N ALA A 444 -16.56 -34.97 -41.73
CA ALA A 444 -15.54 -35.76 -41.06
C ALA A 444 -14.59 -34.91 -40.19
N THR A 445 -14.27 -33.68 -40.61
CA THR A 445 -13.42 -32.79 -39.82
C THR A 445 -14.13 -32.31 -38.55
N LEU A 446 -15.43 -31.99 -38.62
CA LEU A 446 -16.21 -31.60 -37.44
C LEU A 446 -16.42 -32.74 -36.45
N ILE A 447 -16.66 -33.95 -36.94
CA ILE A 447 -16.75 -35.14 -36.08
C ILE A 447 -15.41 -35.39 -35.37
N SER A 448 -14.29 -35.20 -36.07
CA SER A 448 -12.95 -35.34 -35.48
C SER A 448 -12.67 -34.30 -34.40
N ILE A 449 -13.12 -33.06 -34.59
CA ILE A 449 -13.00 -31.98 -33.61
C ILE A 449 -13.84 -32.29 -32.37
N GLY A 450 -15.09 -32.73 -32.57
CA GLY A 450 -15.97 -33.18 -31.48
C GLY A 450 -15.40 -34.34 -30.69
N ALA A 451 -14.77 -35.32 -31.35
CA ALA A 451 -14.11 -36.45 -30.68
C ALA A 451 -12.89 -36.01 -29.86
N ARG A 452 -12.09 -35.06 -30.36
CA ARG A 452 -10.93 -34.50 -29.64
C ARG A 452 -11.36 -33.69 -28.42
N CYS A 453 -12.40 -32.87 -28.54
CA CYS A 453 -12.96 -32.11 -27.40
C CYS A 453 -13.48 -33.04 -26.29
N ARG A 454 -14.12 -34.16 -26.65
CA ARG A 454 -14.54 -35.21 -25.69
C ARG A 454 -13.39 -36.03 -25.12
N GLY A 455 -12.26 -36.11 -25.83
CA GLY A 455 -11.04 -36.77 -25.35
C GLY A 455 -10.33 -35.96 -24.26
N ALA A 456 -10.24 -34.64 -24.46
CA ALA A 456 -9.62 -33.72 -23.51
C ALA A 456 -10.31 -33.72 -22.13
N SER A 457 -11.64 -33.93 -22.10
CA SER A 457 -12.39 -34.02 -20.85
C SER A 457 -12.14 -35.31 -20.06
N LYS A 458 -11.63 -36.37 -20.69
CA LYS A 458 -11.33 -37.66 -20.01
C LYS A 458 -9.96 -37.65 -19.34
N SER A 459 -8.96 -36.99 -19.94
CA SER A 459 -7.62 -36.87 -19.35
C SER A 459 -7.59 -36.10 -18.03
N SER A 460 -8.51 -35.15 -17.82
CA SER A 460 -8.60 -34.38 -16.57
C SER A 460 -9.27 -35.14 -15.41
N THR A 461 -10.09 -36.15 -15.68
CA THR A 461 -10.70 -37.01 -14.65
C THR A 461 -9.73 -38.08 -14.12
N ASP A 462 -8.78 -38.53 -14.93
CA ASP A 462 -7.76 -39.51 -14.52
C ASP A 462 -6.68 -38.88 -13.63
N ASP A 463 -6.34 -37.60 -13.83
CA ASP A 463 -5.40 -36.85 -12.97
C ASP A 463 -5.99 -36.49 -11.58
N ALA A 464 -7.32 -36.56 -11.43
CA ALA A 464 -8.00 -36.33 -10.14
C ALA A 464 -8.17 -37.61 -9.29
N SER A 465 -7.89 -38.80 -9.86
CA SER A 465 -8.14 -40.10 -9.20
C SER A 465 -6.89 -40.83 -8.69
N GLN A 466 -5.68 -40.26 -8.81
CA GLN A 466 -4.48 -40.83 -8.18
C GLN A 466 -4.17 -40.13 -6.84
N LYS A 467 -4.83 -40.61 -5.78
CA LYS A 467 -4.40 -40.44 -4.38
C LYS A 467 -3.79 -41.78 -3.93
N PRO A 468 -2.59 -41.82 -3.34
CA PRO A 468 -1.94 -43.10 -3.04
C PRO A 468 -2.57 -43.77 -1.83
N THR A 469 -3.16 -44.95 -2.05
CA THR A 469 -3.45 -45.94 -1.02
C THR A 469 -2.33 -46.98 -1.02
N ASP A 470 -1.39 -46.87 -0.08
CA ASP A 470 -0.47 -47.96 0.24
C ASP A 470 -1.06 -48.79 1.39
N SER A 471 -1.44 -50.04 1.08
CA SER A 471 -1.69 -51.09 2.06
C SER A 471 -0.85 -52.33 1.74
N SER A 472 0.10 -52.57 2.64
CA SER A 472 0.74 -53.83 3.06
C SER A 472 0.38 -55.17 2.40
N SER A 473 1.43 -55.90 2.00
CA SER A 473 1.81 -57.31 2.31
C SER A 473 2.59 -57.87 1.11
N ASP A 474 3.62 -58.71 1.19
CA ASP A 474 4.00 -59.69 2.20
C ASP A 474 5.47 -60.15 1.95
N GLY A 475 6.18 -60.51 3.01
CA GLY A 475 6.87 -61.81 3.02
C GLY A 475 8.39 -61.94 2.79
N VAL A 476 9.09 -62.16 3.92
CA VAL A 476 9.96 -63.34 4.18
C VAL A 476 11.48 -63.29 3.82
N LYS A 477 12.26 -63.16 4.92
CA LYS A 477 13.53 -63.83 5.32
C LYS A 477 14.81 -63.63 4.49
N ARG A 478 15.90 -63.24 5.19
CA ARG A 478 16.90 -64.18 5.76
C ARG A 478 17.99 -63.49 6.58
N LYS A 479 18.21 -64.09 7.76
CA LYS A 479 19.38 -64.13 8.66
C LYS A 479 19.82 -62.87 9.39
#